data_AF-B8I1D0-F1
#
_entry.id   AF-B8I1D0-F1
#
_cell.length_a   1.000
_cell.length_b   1.000
_cell.length_c   1.000
_cell.angle_alpha   90.00
_cell.angle_beta   90.00
_cell.angle_gamma   90.00
#
_symmetry.space_group_name_H-M   'P 1'
#
loop_
_entity.id
_entity.type
_entity.pdbx_description
1 polymer ?
#
loop_
_entity_poly.entity_id
_entity_poly.type
_entity_poly.pdbx_seq_one_letter_code
_entity_poly.pdbx_strand_id
1 'polypeptide(L)'
;MNDSNYHNVIREMIKEETSIVNNRMNWLILLEGLLFAGYTSLSTRGFSLYIIGILGFIVSLCMRYSILSSEKAISFIMDNWNIYLRKNNMKYMDFPPVWAGANLQTTRFQAIMTAHRFIPFVFMIAWVCLIINTLLLNLGVF
;
A
#
# COMPACT_ATOMS: atom_id res chain seq x y z
N MET A 1 -27.37 -20.80 1.33
CA MET A 1 -26.74 -19.98 0.28
C MET A 1 -26.09 -20.94 -0.70
N ASN A 2 -26.28 -20.78 -2.01
CA ASN A 2 -25.70 -21.70 -3.00
C ASN A 2 -24.17 -21.51 -3.06
N ASP A 3 -23.37 -22.56 -3.20
CA ASP A 3 -21.89 -22.49 -3.14
C ASP A 3 -21.30 -21.50 -4.16
N SER A 4 -21.88 -21.48 -5.36
CA SER A 4 -21.54 -20.53 -6.43
C SER A 4 -21.80 -19.07 -6.04
N ASN A 5 -22.82 -18.80 -5.23
CA ASN A 5 -23.16 -17.45 -4.80
C ASN A 5 -22.17 -16.97 -3.71
N TYR A 6 -21.79 -17.85 -2.78
CA TYR A 6 -20.80 -17.49 -1.76
C TYR A 6 -19.41 -17.24 -2.36
N HIS A 7 -18.98 -18.06 -3.32
CA HIS A 7 -17.74 -17.85 -4.06
C HIS A 7 -17.69 -16.48 -4.76
N ASN A 8 -18.78 -16.12 -5.46
CA ASN A 8 -18.88 -14.82 -6.15
C ASN A 8 -18.79 -13.64 -5.17
N VAL A 9 -19.45 -13.74 -4.01
CA VAL A 9 -19.41 -12.70 -2.97
C VAL A 9 -18.00 -12.53 -2.41
N ILE A 10 -17.28 -13.61 -2.11
CA ILE A 10 -15.88 -13.53 -1.65
C ILE A 10 -15.00 -12.86 -2.71
N ARG A 11 -15.16 -13.26 -3.97
CA ARG A 11 -14.40 -12.69 -5.09
C ARG A 11 -14.68 -11.20 -5.27
N GLU A 12 -15.93 -10.79 -5.13
CA GLU A 12 -16.33 -9.39 -5.23
C GLU A 12 -15.74 -8.55 -4.11
N MET A 13 -15.82 -9.00 -2.85
CA MET A 13 -15.20 -8.31 -1.71
C MET A 13 -13.68 -8.16 -1.86
N ILE A 14 -13.01 -9.21 -2.34
CA ILE A 14 -11.56 -9.17 -2.63
C ILE A 14 -11.24 -8.15 -3.73
N LYS A 15 -12.05 -8.12 -4.78
CA LYS A 15 -11.89 -7.17 -5.90
C LYS A 15 -12.09 -5.73 -5.44
N GLU A 16 -13.08 -5.49 -4.58
CA GLU A 16 -13.35 -4.18 -3.99
C GLU A 16 -12.17 -3.71 -3.13
N GLU A 17 -11.68 -4.53 -2.21
CA GLU A 17 -10.51 -4.17 -1.39
C GLU A 17 -9.26 -3.92 -2.23
N THR A 18 -9.04 -4.73 -3.26
CA THR A 18 -7.92 -4.53 -4.20
C THR A 18 -8.06 -3.20 -4.95
N SER A 19 -9.27 -2.85 -5.38
CA SER A 19 -9.58 -1.56 -6.03
C SER A 19 -9.31 -0.38 -5.09
N ILE A 20 -9.70 -0.50 -3.81
CA ILE A 20 -9.44 0.52 -2.78
C ILE A 20 -7.93 0.72 -2.58
N VAL A 21 -7.15 -0.36 -2.48
CA VAL A 21 -5.68 -0.28 -2.38
C VAL A 21 -5.10 0.40 -3.61
N ASN A 22 -5.53 0.02 -4.82
CA ASN A 22 -5.05 0.63 -6.05
C ASN A 22 -5.38 2.13 -6.14
N ASN A 23 -6.60 2.52 -5.76
CA ASN A 23 -6.99 3.93 -5.71
C ASN A 23 -6.14 4.73 -4.71
N ARG A 24 -5.89 4.18 -3.51
CA ARG A 24 -4.99 4.81 -2.52
C ARG A 24 -3.57 4.97 -3.05
N MET A 25 -3.06 3.98 -3.78
CA MET A 25 -1.75 4.06 -4.44
C MET A 25 -1.69 5.19 -5.48
N ASN A 26 -2.72 5.34 -6.29
CA ASN A 26 -2.81 6.44 -7.24
C ASN A 26 -2.81 7.80 -6.53
N TRP A 27 -3.60 7.94 -5.46
CA TRP A 27 -3.62 9.17 -4.65
C TRP A 27 -2.28 9.47 -4.00
N LEU A 28 -1.56 8.45 -3.53
CA LEU A 28 -0.22 8.61 -2.99
C LEU A 28 0.72 9.17 -4.06
N ILE A 29 0.79 8.53 -5.23
CA ILE A 29 1.68 8.95 -6.32
C ILE A 29 1.38 10.40 -6.75
N LEU A 30 0.10 10.76 -6.85
CA LEU A 30 -0.32 12.11 -7.22
C LEU A 30 0.09 13.15 -6.17
N LEU A 31 -0.17 12.89 -4.89
CA LEU A 31 0.18 13.80 -3.80
C LEU A 31 1.69 13.95 -3.67
N GLU A 32 2.43 12.86 -3.73
CA GLU A 32 3.89 12.86 -3.65
C GLU A 32 4.51 13.61 -4.85
N GLY A 33 3.99 13.38 -6.06
CA GLY A 33 4.41 14.12 -7.25
C GLY A 33 4.20 15.63 -7.12
N LEU A 34 3.05 16.05 -6.57
CA LEU A 34 2.76 17.46 -6.30
C LEU A 34 3.73 18.05 -5.26
N LEU A 35 4.01 17.31 -4.18
CA LEU A 35 4.91 17.76 -3.12
C LEU A 35 6.35 17.86 -3.61
N PHE A 36 6.84 16.91 -4.42
CA PHE A 36 8.16 17.01 -5.04
C PHE A 36 8.26 18.22 -5.99
N ALA A 37 7.23 18.46 -6.81
CA ALA A 37 7.20 19.65 -7.66
C ALA A 37 7.24 20.94 -6.82
N GLY A 38 6.45 21.00 -5.74
CA GLY A 38 6.49 22.12 -4.79
C GLY A 38 7.86 22.31 -4.13
N TYR A 39 8.50 21.21 -3.71
CA TYR A 39 9.85 21.23 -3.11
C TYR A 39 10.89 21.81 -4.07
N THR A 40 10.91 21.37 -5.34
CA THR A 40 11.85 21.87 -6.34
C THR A 40 11.64 23.36 -6.67
N SER A 41 10.39 23.81 -6.74
CA SER A 41 10.01 25.21 -6.99
C SER A 41 10.43 26.17 -5.86
N LEU A 42 10.41 25.70 -4.60
CA LEU A 42 10.69 26.49 -3.41
C LEU A 42 12.12 26.33 -2.86
N SER A 43 13.04 25.78 -3.66
CA SER A 43 14.42 25.41 -3.28
C SER A 43 15.26 26.53 -2.64
N THR A 44 14.85 27.79 -2.74
CA THR A 44 15.54 28.95 -2.15
C THR A 44 15.05 29.34 -0.75
N ARG A 45 13.96 28.74 -0.24
CA ARG A 45 13.36 29.07 1.06
C ARG A 45 13.50 27.93 2.06
N GLY A 46 14.58 27.97 2.86
CA GLY A 46 14.96 26.88 3.78
C GLY A 46 13.83 26.40 4.70
N PHE A 47 13.04 27.29 5.30
CA PHE A 47 11.95 26.89 6.20
C PHE A 47 10.78 26.18 5.48
N SER A 48 10.43 26.63 4.27
CA SER A 48 9.35 26.02 3.48
C SER A 48 9.70 24.60 3.03
N LEU A 49 10.98 24.31 2.79
CA LEU A 49 11.46 22.98 2.42
C LEU A 49 11.25 21.96 3.55
N TYR A 50 11.45 22.34 4.82
CA TYR A 50 11.17 21.47 5.95
C TYR A 50 9.68 21.15 6.07
N ILE A 51 8.80 22.15 5.90
CA ILE A 51 7.35 21.95 5.97
C ILE A 51 6.91 20.94 4.90
N ILE A 52 7.36 21.13 3.66
CA ILE A 52 7.02 20.22 2.55
C ILE A 52 7.59 18.82 2.80
N GLY A 53 8.82 18.73 3.29
CA GLY A 53 9.45 17.46 3.64
C GLY A 53 8.69 16.69 4.72
N ILE A 54 8.29 17.37 5.79
CA ILE A 54 7.51 16.78 6.88
C ILE A 54 6.13 16.36 6.37
N LEU A 55 5.47 17.19 5.55
CA LEU A 55 4.17 16.85 4.95
C LEU A 55 4.26 15.59 4.09
N GLY A 56 5.26 15.50 3.22
CA GLY A 56 5.48 14.31 2.39
C GLY A 56 5.74 13.05 3.21
N PHE A 57 6.57 13.16 4.25
CA PHE A 57 6.79 12.05 5.17
C PHE A 57 5.48 11.59 5.87
N ILE A 58 4.67 12.54 6.35
CA ILE A 58 3.38 12.23 7.01
C ILE A 58 2.40 11.58 6.02
N VAL A 59 2.28 12.09 4.79
CA VAL A 59 1.40 11.53 3.75
C VAL A 59 1.79 10.08 3.45
N SER A 60 3.08 9.83 3.23
CA SER A 60 3.61 8.48 3.01
C SER A 60 3.32 7.54 4.20
N LEU A 61 3.48 8.03 5.44
CA LEU A 61 3.21 7.26 6.65
C LEU A 61 1.71 6.93 6.80
N CYS A 62 0.83 7.91 6.60
CA CYS A 62 -0.62 7.70 6.62
C CYS A 62 -1.05 6.67 5.57
N MET A 63 -0.49 6.75 4.37
CA MET A 63 -0.79 5.79 3.29
C MET A 63 -0.32 4.38 3.64
N ARG A 64 0.85 4.25 4.27
CA ARG A 64 1.33 2.95 4.77
C ARG A 64 0.33 2.31 5.75
N TYR A 65 -0.15 3.07 6.73
CA TYR A 65 -1.15 2.56 7.68
C TYR A 65 -2.48 2.19 7.00
N SER A 66 -2.92 3.01 6.05
CA SER A 66 -4.15 2.77 5.30
C SER A 66 -4.08 1.46 4.50
N ILE A 67 -2.94 1.20 3.84
CA ILE A 67 -2.71 -0.04 3.08
C ILE A 67 -2.68 -1.26 4.01
N LEU A 68 -2.00 -1.18 5.15
CA LEU A 68 -1.98 -2.27 6.14
C LEU A 68 -3.38 -2.62 6.66
N SER A 69 -4.27 -1.63 6.78
CA SER A 69 -5.67 -1.86 7.17
C SER A 69 -6.42 -2.70 6.12
N SER A 70 -6.30 -2.35 4.83
CA SER A 70 -6.94 -3.13 3.75
C SER A 70 -6.35 -4.54 3.61
N GLU A 71 -5.05 -4.73 3.87
CA GLU A 71 -4.46 -6.07 3.88
C GLU A 71 -5.04 -6.95 5.00
N LYS A 72 -5.32 -6.37 6.17
CA LYS A 72 -6.01 -7.09 7.25
C LYS A 72 -7.44 -7.45 6.87
N ALA A 73 -8.16 -6.56 6.19
CA ALA A 73 -9.51 -6.83 5.70
C ALA A 73 -9.53 -7.98 4.69
N ILE A 74 -8.58 -7.97 3.74
CA ILE A 74 -8.37 -9.06 2.78
C ILE A 74 -8.07 -10.39 3.49
N SER A 75 -7.13 -10.39 4.46
CA SER A 75 -6.79 -11.58 5.22
C SER A 75 -8.01 -12.14 5.94
N PHE A 76 -8.83 -11.26 6.53
CA PHE A 76 -10.06 -11.64 7.20
C PHE A 76 -11.08 -12.28 6.24
N ILE A 77 -11.26 -11.73 5.04
CA ILE A 77 -12.12 -12.32 4.00
C ILE A 77 -11.61 -13.71 3.59
N MET A 78 -10.30 -13.86 3.41
CA MET A 78 -9.67 -15.14 3.07
C MET A 78 -9.80 -16.18 4.18
N ASP A 79 -9.66 -15.78 5.45
CA ASP A 79 -9.86 -16.66 6.59
C ASP A 79 -11.30 -17.16 6.68
N ASN A 80 -12.29 -16.28 6.44
CA ASN A 80 -13.70 -16.67 6.37
C ASN A 80 -13.97 -17.66 5.23
N TRP A 81 -13.37 -17.45 4.06
CA TRP A 81 -13.45 -18.38 2.93
C TRP A 81 -12.82 -19.74 3.26
N ASN A 82 -11.65 -19.76 3.91
CA ASN A 82 -11.00 -21.00 4.36
C ASN A 82 -11.88 -21.78 5.36
N ILE A 83 -12.53 -21.08 6.29
CA ILE A 83 -13.47 -21.68 7.25
C ILE A 83 -14.67 -22.27 6.52
N TYR A 84 -15.22 -21.56 5.53
CA TYR A 84 -16.35 -22.04 4.71
C TYR A 84 -15.99 -23.32 3.94
N LEU A 85 -14.85 -23.34 3.26
CA LEU A 85 -14.35 -24.51 2.53
C LEU A 85 -14.20 -25.73 3.45
N ARG A 86 -13.58 -25.53 4.63
CA ARG A 86 -13.37 -26.60 5.61
C ARG A 86 -14.69 -27.15 6.17
N LYS A 87 -15.67 -26.29 6.43
CA LYS A 87 -17.00 -26.70 6.94
C LYS A 87 -17.79 -27.53 5.93
N ASN A 88 -17.66 -27.22 4.65
CA ASN A 88 -18.38 -27.92 3.57
C ASN A 88 -17.55 -29.05 2.93
N ASN A 89 -16.37 -29.37 3.48
CA ASN A 89 -15.45 -30.39 2.96
C ASN A 89 -15.04 -30.17 1.49
N MET A 90 -14.94 -28.91 1.08
CA MET A 90 -14.58 -28.49 -0.27
C MET A 90 -13.11 -28.07 -0.34
N LYS A 91 -12.48 -28.23 -1.50
CA LYS A 91 -11.07 -27.85 -1.73
C LYS A 91 -10.99 -26.57 -2.54
N TYR A 92 -9.88 -25.85 -2.39
CA TYR A 92 -9.58 -24.67 -3.21
C TYR A 92 -9.62 -24.94 -4.71
N MET A 93 -9.21 -26.15 -5.11
CA MET A 93 -9.17 -26.58 -6.52
C MET A 93 -10.55 -26.75 -7.15
N ASP A 94 -11.59 -26.85 -6.33
CA ASP A 94 -12.97 -27.04 -6.80
C ASP A 94 -13.59 -25.72 -7.28
N PHE A 95 -12.89 -24.59 -7.05
CA PHE A 95 -13.34 -23.25 -7.40
C PHE A 95 -12.28 -22.51 -8.22
N PRO A 96 -12.67 -21.60 -9.13
CA PRO A 96 -11.72 -20.70 -9.75
C PRO A 96 -11.09 -19.79 -8.67
N PRO A 97 -9.84 -19.36 -8.85
CA PRO A 97 -9.11 -18.62 -7.83
C PRO A 97 -9.84 -17.31 -7.48
N VAL A 98 -10.15 -17.14 -6.20
CA VAL A 98 -10.77 -15.91 -5.64
C VAL A 98 -9.77 -14.76 -5.53
N TRP A 99 -8.47 -15.06 -5.52
CA TRP A 99 -7.38 -14.10 -5.39
C TRP A 99 -6.25 -14.45 -6.37
N ALA A 100 -5.85 -13.49 -7.21
CA ALA A 100 -4.89 -13.71 -8.31
C ALA A 100 -3.46 -14.07 -7.83
N GLY A 101 -3.14 -13.86 -6.56
CA GLY A 101 -1.89 -14.29 -5.91
C GLY A 101 -1.98 -15.56 -5.06
N ALA A 102 -3.08 -16.31 -5.11
CA ALA A 102 -3.34 -17.47 -4.23
C ALA A 102 -2.61 -18.75 -4.65
N ASN A 103 -1.52 -18.65 -5.41
CA ASN A 103 -0.62 -19.77 -5.58
C ASN A 103 0.12 -20.00 -4.26
N LEU A 104 -0.08 -21.19 -3.69
CA LEU A 104 0.50 -21.70 -2.43
C LEU A 104 2.05 -21.70 -2.36
N GLN A 105 2.73 -21.11 -3.35
CA GLN A 105 4.19 -21.02 -3.45
C GLN A 105 4.72 -19.58 -3.52
N THR A 106 3.98 -18.60 -2.98
CA THR A 106 4.57 -17.28 -2.77
C THR A 106 5.64 -17.38 -1.69
N THR A 107 6.90 -17.31 -2.11
CA THR A 107 8.06 -17.20 -1.20
C THR A 107 7.86 -15.98 -0.30
N ARG A 108 8.32 -16.05 0.97
CA ARG A 108 8.26 -14.92 1.92
C ARG A 108 8.77 -13.60 1.30
N PHE A 109 9.71 -13.68 0.37
CA PHE A 109 10.24 -12.54 -0.37
C PHE A 109 9.21 -11.90 -1.33
N GLN A 110 8.44 -12.67 -2.09
CA GLN A 110 7.35 -12.16 -2.94
C GLN A 110 6.20 -11.55 -2.13
N ALA A 111 5.91 -12.09 -0.94
CA ALA A 111 4.91 -11.51 -0.05
C ALA A 111 5.36 -10.16 0.55
N ILE A 112 6.66 -9.95 0.70
CA ILE A 112 7.24 -8.69 1.21
C ILE A 112 7.40 -7.66 0.07
N MET A 113 7.67 -8.10 -1.16
CA MET A 113 7.84 -7.25 -2.36
C MET A 113 6.55 -7.02 -3.17
N THR A 114 5.39 -6.95 -2.53
CA THR A 114 4.22 -6.41 -3.23
C THR A 114 4.40 -4.91 -3.42
N ALA A 115 4.27 -4.41 -4.65
CA ALA A 115 4.60 -3.02 -5.01
C ALA A 115 3.90 -1.99 -4.11
N HIS A 116 2.67 -2.25 -3.71
CA HIS A 116 1.89 -1.38 -2.80
C HIS A 116 2.47 -1.29 -1.38
N ARG A 117 3.22 -2.30 -0.92
CA ARG A 117 3.94 -2.23 0.37
C ARG A 117 5.20 -1.39 0.26
N PHE A 118 5.90 -1.48 -0.87
CA PHE A 118 7.23 -0.91 -1.04
C PHE A 118 7.18 0.59 -1.38
N ILE A 119 6.25 1.02 -2.22
CA ILE A 119 6.19 2.41 -2.70
C ILE A 119 6.09 3.46 -1.57
N PRO A 120 5.18 3.33 -0.57
CA PRO A 120 5.14 4.29 0.55
C PRO A 120 6.46 4.36 1.32
N PHE A 121 7.19 3.24 1.41
CA PHE A 121 8.48 3.18 2.10
C PHE A 121 9.57 3.91 1.32
N VAL A 122 9.58 3.77 -0.01
CA VAL A 122 10.49 4.53 -0.89
C VAL A 122 10.28 6.03 -0.73
N PHE A 123 9.03 6.50 -0.71
CA PHE A 123 8.74 7.92 -0.50
C PHE A 123 9.12 8.42 0.90
N MET A 124 8.90 7.63 1.96
CA MET A 124 9.39 7.97 3.30
C MET A 124 10.92 8.18 3.30
N ILE A 125 11.68 7.27 2.69
CA ILE A 125 13.14 7.40 2.59
C ILE A 125 13.51 8.65 1.78
N ALA A 126 12.86 8.88 0.64
CA ALA A 126 13.12 10.05 -0.20
C ALA A 126 12.96 11.35 0.59
N TRP A 127 11.89 11.49 1.37
CA TRP A 127 11.68 12.67 2.21
C TRP A 127 12.70 12.81 3.34
N VAL A 128 13.07 11.71 4.01
CA VAL A 128 14.12 11.74 5.01
C VAL A 128 15.44 12.22 4.40
N CYS A 129 15.81 11.71 3.22
CA CYS A 129 17.01 12.16 2.51
C CYS A 129 16.95 13.65 2.16
N LEU A 130 15.81 14.16 1.68
CA LEU A 130 15.63 15.58 1.36
C LEU A 130 15.70 16.48 2.60
N ILE A 131 15.10 16.06 3.72
CA ILE A 131 15.17 16.79 5.00
C ILE A 131 16.62 16.85 5.49
N ILE A 132 17.35 15.73 5.44
CA ILE A 132 18.76 15.67 5.83
C ILE A 132 19.59 16.59 4.92
N ASN A 133 19.38 16.54 3.61
CA ASN A 133 20.07 17.41 2.66
C ASN A 133 19.82 18.90 2.98
N THR A 134 18.56 19.28 3.21
CA THR A 134 18.18 20.65 3.60
C THR A 134 18.87 21.07 4.89
N LEU A 135 18.99 20.17 5.87
CA LEU A 135 19.69 20.41 7.13
C LEU A 135 21.19 20.60 6.94
N LEU A 136 21.83 19.79 6.09
CA LEU A 136 23.26 19.94 5.77
C LEU A 136 23.55 21.26 5.05
N LEU A 137 22.69 21.67 4.11
CA LEU A 137 22.79 22.96 3.42
C LEU A 137 22.66 24.14 4.38
N ASN A 138 21.68 24.10 5.30
CA ASN A 138 21.50 25.18 6.29
C ASN A 138 22.65 25.27 7.32
N LEU A 139 23.36 24.17 7.58
CA LEU A 139 24.53 24.14 8.46
C LEU A 139 25.82 24.62 7.77
N GLY A 140 25.78 24.95 6.48
CA GLY A 140 26.96 25.41 5.73
C GLY A 140 28.03 24.33 5.55
N VAL A 141 27.63 23.06 5.58
CA VAL A 141 28.55 21.91 5.39
C VAL A 141 28.92 21.74 3.91
N PHE A 142 28.27 22.48 3.00
CA PHE A 142 28.55 22.56 1.57
C PHE A 142 28.32 23.97 1.04
#